data_AF-A0A3R7S5N4-F1
#
_entry.id   AF-A0A3R7S5N4-F1
#
_cell.length_a   1.000
_cell.length_b   1.000
_cell.length_c   1.000
_cell.angle_alpha   90.00
_cell.angle_beta   90.00
_cell.angle_gamma   90.00
#
_symmetry.space_group_name_H-M   'P 1'
#
loop_
_entity.id
_entity.type
_entity.pdbx_description
1 polymer ?
#
loop_
_entity_poly.entity_id
_entity_poly.type
_entity_poly.pdbx_seq_one_letter_code
_entity_poly.pdbx_strand_id
1 'polypeptide(L)'
;MKNDKPISVQTPPLTVDEERAVKALWRGDATEYQQRLALKVIVNKLCRADDLLYVPGSFDETAFLQGRAFVGKRIMQVLNKPLEKLEDTANEDS
;
A
#
# COMPACT_ATOMS: atom_id res chain seq x y z
N MET A 1 -18.24 -21.49 11.67
CA MET A 1 -18.39 -20.56 10.53
C MET A 1 -17.24 -19.58 10.57
N LYS A 2 -16.38 -19.56 9.54
CA LYS A 2 -15.36 -18.52 9.39
C LYS A 2 -16.11 -17.21 9.12
N ASN A 3 -15.61 -16.09 9.65
CA ASN A 3 -16.21 -14.78 9.45
C ASN A 3 -16.13 -14.39 7.97
N ASP A 4 -17.09 -14.83 7.15
CA ASP A 4 -17.32 -14.36 5.79
C ASP A 4 -17.99 -12.98 5.82
N LYS A 5 -17.35 -12.01 6.50
CA LYS A 5 -17.72 -10.62 6.29
C LYS A 5 -17.26 -10.27 4.87
N PRO A 6 -18.17 -9.87 3.97
CA PRO A 6 -17.78 -9.49 2.62
C PRO A 6 -16.75 -8.36 2.72
N ILE A 7 -15.74 -8.42 1.88
CA ILE A 7 -14.72 -7.40 1.81
C ILE A 7 -15.41 -6.06 1.51
N SER A 8 -15.20 -5.10 2.40
CA SER A 8 -15.68 -3.74 2.21
C SER A 8 -14.71 -2.95 1.35
N VAL A 9 -15.24 -2.04 0.54
CA VAL A 9 -14.44 -1.01 -0.16
C VAL A 9 -13.79 -0.04 0.84
N GLN A 10 -14.38 0.09 2.03
CA GLN A 10 -13.91 0.99 3.06
C GLN A 10 -12.54 0.56 3.59
N THR A 11 -11.67 1.54 3.72
CA THR A 11 -10.34 1.35 4.29
C THR A 11 -10.48 1.10 5.79
N PRO A 12 -9.72 0.14 6.37
CA PRO A 12 -9.63 0.00 7.82
C PRO A 12 -9.23 1.33 8.47
N PRO A 13 -9.84 1.70 9.61
CA PRO A 13 -9.48 2.93 10.29
C PRO A 13 -8.00 2.93 10.66
N LEU A 14 -7.36 4.08 10.52
CA LEU A 14 -6.00 4.30 10.96
C LEU A 14 -5.98 4.57 12.46
N THR A 15 -4.93 4.13 13.13
CA THR A 15 -4.65 4.59 14.49
C THR A 15 -4.12 6.02 14.46
N VAL A 16 -4.19 6.72 15.60
CA VAL A 16 -3.64 8.08 15.71
C VAL A 16 -2.15 8.13 15.34
N ASP A 17 -1.38 7.10 15.69
CA ASP A 17 0.06 7.05 15.38
C ASP A 17 0.31 6.81 13.89
N GLU A 18 -0.53 6.00 13.23
CA GLU A 18 -0.47 5.81 11.79
C GLU A 18 -0.80 7.10 11.03
N GLU A 19 -1.85 7.82 11.44
CA GLU A 19 -2.17 9.13 10.86
C GLU A 19 -1.04 10.14 11.06
N ARG A 20 -0.46 10.20 12.26
CA ARG A 20 0.69 11.06 12.57
C ARG A 20 1.89 10.71 11.69
N ALA A 21 2.17 9.42 11.50
CA ALA A 21 3.26 8.97 10.65
C ALA A 21 3.07 9.39 9.19
N VAL A 22 1.87 9.21 8.63
CA VAL A 22 1.56 9.64 7.25
C VAL A 22 1.66 11.15 7.11
N LYS A 23 1.16 11.92 8.09
CA LYS A 23 1.28 13.39 8.10
C LYS A 23 2.73 13.85 8.22
N ALA A 24 3.53 13.23 9.08
CA ALA A 24 4.95 13.55 9.23
C ALA A 24 5.74 13.20 7.96
N LEU A 25 5.40 12.09 7.29
CA LEU A 25 6.01 11.70 6.03
C LEU A 25 5.74 12.76 4.95
N TRP A 26 4.50 13.22 4.83
CA TRP A 26 4.12 14.28 3.89
C TRP A 26 4.87 15.60 4.15
N ARG A 27 5.08 15.97 5.41
CA ARG A 27 5.82 17.19 5.78
C ARG A 27 7.33 17.08 5.59
N GLY A 28 7.86 15.88 5.38
CA GLY A 28 9.31 15.64 5.28
C GLY A 28 10.04 15.59 6.63
N ASP A 29 9.31 15.47 7.74
CA ASP A 29 9.86 15.47 9.11
C ASP A 29 9.67 14.13 9.85
N ALA A 30 9.28 13.07 9.12
CA ALA A 30 9.11 11.74 9.70
C ALA A 30 10.43 11.16 10.22
N THR A 31 10.41 10.68 11.47
CA THR A 31 11.47 9.84 12.01
C THR A 31 11.58 8.51 11.24
N GLU A 32 12.70 7.80 11.38
CA GLU A 32 12.89 6.46 10.77
C GLU A 32 11.73 5.51 11.07
N TYR A 33 11.26 5.50 12.32
CA TYR A 33 10.10 4.72 12.73
C TYR A 33 8.84 5.14 11.96
N GLN A 34 8.57 6.44 11.88
CA GLN A 34 7.40 6.97 11.18
C GLN A 34 7.45 6.73 9.67
N GLN A 35 8.62 6.79 9.04
CA GLN A 35 8.79 6.48 7.62
C GLN A 35 8.37 5.04 7.33
N ARG A 36 8.87 4.07 8.11
CA ARG A 36 8.50 2.65 7.98
C ARG A 36 7.03 2.42 8.30
N LEU A 37 6.50 3.04 9.35
CA LEU A 37 5.09 2.91 9.72
C LEU A 37 4.18 3.46 8.63
N ALA A 38 4.45 4.67 8.11
CA ALA A 38 3.68 5.28 7.05
C ALA A 38 3.68 4.43 5.77
N LEU A 39 4.84 3.92 5.36
CA LEU A 39 4.94 3.05 4.19
C LEU A 39 4.15 1.74 4.39
N LYS A 40 4.25 1.13 5.56
CA LYS A 40 3.46 -0.07 5.92
C LYS A 40 1.95 0.22 5.87
N VAL A 41 1.52 1.38 6.36
CA VAL A 41 0.13 1.82 6.32
C VAL A 41 -0.36 2.00 4.89
N ILE A 42 0.42 2.70 4.06
CA ILE A 42 0.09 2.94 2.65
C ILE A 42 -0.09 1.61 1.92
N VAL A 43 0.86 0.69 2.02
CA VAL A 43 0.80 -0.59 1.31
C VAL A 43 -0.32 -1.49 1.84
N ASN A 44 -0.39 -1.66 3.17
CA ASN A 44 -1.21 -2.73 3.75
C ASN A 44 -2.65 -2.29 4.02
N LYS A 45 -2.88 -1.03 4.43
CA LYS A 45 -4.22 -0.52 4.74
C LYS A 45 -4.80 0.26 3.57
N LEU A 46 -4.06 1.21 3.01
CA LEU A 46 -4.58 2.08 1.96
C LEU A 46 -4.60 1.38 0.59
N CYS A 47 -3.60 0.59 0.25
CA CYS A 47 -3.58 -0.15 -1.01
C CYS A 47 -4.14 -1.56 -0.88
N ARG A 48 -4.02 -2.20 0.30
CA ARG A 48 -4.45 -3.59 0.54
C ARG A 48 -3.77 -4.57 -0.42
N ALA A 49 -2.45 -4.41 -0.59
CA ALA A 49 -1.66 -5.10 -1.62
C ALA A 49 -1.76 -6.64 -1.56
N ASP A 50 -1.90 -7.21 -0.35
CA ASP A 50 -1.90 -8.66 -0.10
C ASP A 50 -3.30 -9.24 0.13
N ASP A 51 -4.35 -8.43 0.01
CA ASP A 51 -5.73 -8.88 0.26
C ASP A 51 -6.30 -9.64 -0.96
N LEU A 52 -7.17 -10.61 -0.70
CA LEU A 52 -7.98 -11.25 -1.74
C LEU A 52 -9.20 -10.37 -2.08
N LEU A 53 -9.05 -9.44 -3.01
CA LEU A 53 -10.07 -8.42 -3.27
C LEU A 53 -11.16 -8.92 -4.21
N TYR A 54 -12.27 -9.38 -3.63
CA TYR A 54 -13.51 -9.74 -4.33
C TYR A 54 -14.72 -9.25 -3.55
N VAL A 55 -15.62 -8.53 -4.22
CA VAL A 55 -16.90 -8.07 -3.68
C VAL A 55 -18.04 -8.76 -4.43
N PRO A 56 -18.70 -9.77 -3.81
CA PRO A 56 -19.79 -10.50 -4.46
C PRO A 56 -20.91 -9.56 -4.88
N GLY A 57 -21.39 -9.70 -6.12
CA GLY A 57 -22.50 -8.91 -6.65
C GLY A 57 -22.12 -7.49 -7.11
N SER A 58 -20.84 -7.11 -7.07
CA SER A 58 -20.37 -5.78 -7.47
C SER A 58 -19.03 -5.83 -8.20
N PHE A 59 -19.09 -5.73 -9.52
CA PHE A 59 -17.90 -5.69 -10.38
C PHE A 59 -17.11 -4.40 -10.16
N ASP A 60 -17.79 -3.26 -10.05
CA ASP A 60 -17.14 -1.95 -9.93
C ASP A 60 -16.36 -1.80 -8.62
N GLU A 61 -16.92 -2.27 -7.51
CA GLU A 61 -16.23 -2.25 -6.21
C GLU A 61 -15.03 -3.20 -6.21
N THR A 62 -15.16 -4.36 -6.85
CA THR A 62 -14.04 -5.29 -7.06
C THR A 62 -12.93 -4.64 -7.91
N ALA A 63 -13.29 -4.01 -9.03
CA ALA A 63 -12.34 -3.34 -9.92
C ALA A 63 -11.61 -2.19 -9.21
N PHE A 64 -12.33 -1.37 -8.46
CA PHE A 64 -11.75 -0.27 -7.67
C PHE A 64 -10.74 -0.79 -6.64
N LEU A 65 -11.09 -1.84 -5.89
CA LEU A 65 -10.19 -2.46 -4.92
C LEU A 65 -8.94 -3.05 -5.59
N GLN A 66 -9.10 -3.74 -6.72
CA GLN A 66 -7.97 -4.28 -7.48
C GLN A 66 -7.03 -3.16 -7.98
N GLY A 67 -7.57 -2.02 -8.41
CA GLY A 67 -6.77 -0.84 -8.76
C GLY A 67 -5.92 -0.32 -7.60
N ARG A 68 -6.48 -0.26 -6.39
CA ARG A 68 -5.72 0.12 -5.18
C ARG A 68 -4.60 -0.88 -4.88
N ALA A 69 -4.89 -2.18 -4.94
CA ALA A 69 -3.90 -3.22 -4.69
C ALA A 69 -2.79 -3.22 -5.73
N PHE A 70 -3.10 -2.92 -6.99
CA PHE A 70 -2.10 -2.79 -8.03
C PHE A 70 -1.02 -1.77 -7.67
N VAL A 71 -1.42 -0.59 -7.17
CA VAL A 71 -0.47 0.44 -6.70
C VAL A 71 0.38 -0.08 -5.54
N GLY A 72 -0.24 -0.74 -4.55
CA GLY A 72 0.49 -1.32 -3.42
C GLY A 72 1.51 -2.38 -3.85
N LYS A 73 1.13 -3.28 -4.77
CA LYS A 73 2.02 -4.27 -5.35
C LYS A 73 3.19 -3.63 -6.10
N ARG A 74 2.94 -2.52 -6.82
CA ARG A 74 4.01 -1.78 -7.51
C ARG A 74 5.01 -1.17 -6.54
N ILE A 75 4.54 -0.62 -5.42
CA ILE A 75 5.41 -0.14 -4.33
C ILE A 75 6.25 -1.31 -3.79
N MET A 76 5.62 -2.45 -3.47
CA MET A 76 6.33 -3.63 -2.97
C MET A 76 7.39 -4.16 -3.95
N GLN A 77 7.13 -4.11 -5.26
CA GLN A 77 8.13 -4.46 -6.26
C GLN A 77 9.37 -3.56 -6.18
N VAL A 78 9.19 -2.26 -5.96
CA VAL A 78 10.31 -1.32 -5.80
C VAL A 78 11.09 -1.64 -4.53
N LEU A 79 10.40 -1.86 -3.40
CA LEU A 79 11.04 -2.15 -2.11
C LEU A 79 11.82 -3.48 -2.12
N ASN A 80 11.36 -4.46 -2.89
CA ASN A 80 11.98 -5.76 -3.01
C ASN A 80 12.97 -5.86 -4.19
N LYS A 81 13.11 -4.81 -5.01
CA LYS A 81 14.08 -4.80 -6.11
C LYS A 81 15.49 -4.65 -5.50
N PRO A 82 16.44 -5.55 -5.83
CA PRO A 82 17.83 -5.40 -5.41
C PRO A 82 18.40 -4.06 -5.88
N LEU A 83 19.20 -3.40 -5.04
CA LEU A 83 19.77 -2.08 -5.34
C LEU A 83 20.68 -2.11 -6.56
N GLU A 84 21.41 -3.21 -6.76
CA GLU A 84 22.30 -3.41 -7.90
C GLU A 84 21.54 -3.30 -9.23
N LYS A 85 20.27 -3.73 -9.26
CA LYS A 85 19.40 -3.65 -10.45
C LYS A 85 18.80 -2.27 -10.69
N LEU A 86 19.01 -1.30 -9.80
CA LEU A 86 18.57 0.08 -10.00
C LEU A 86 19.61 0.90 -10.76
N GLU A 87 20.89 0.63 -10.52
CA GLU A 87 22.02 1.34 -11.14
C GLU A 87 22.15 1.00 -12.64
N ASP A 88 21.92 -0.26 -13.02
CA ASP A 88 21.97 -0.69 -14.43
C ASP A 88 20.95 0.08 -15.30
N THR A 89 19.72 0.28 -14.81
CA THR A 89 18.68 1.00 -15.55
C THR A 89 18.92 2.50 -15.68
N ALA A 90 19.64 3.12 -14.73
CA ALA A 90 19.92 4.56 -14.80
C ALA A 90 21.03 4.88 -15.83
N ASN A 91 21.92 3.92 -16.09
CA ASN A 91 23.04 4.05 -17.02
C ASN A 91 22.68 3.70 -18.47
N GLU A 92 21.55 3.02 -18.73
CA GLU A 92 21.06 2.73 -20.09
C GLU A 92 20.29 3.90 -20.72
N ASP A 93 19.76 4.81 -19.90
CA ASP A 93 18.99 5.99 -20.32
C ASP A 93 19.84 7.30 -20.36
N SER A 94 21.17 7.19 -20.24
CA SER A 94 22.14 8.32 -20.27
C SER A 94 22.97 8.36 -21.55
#